data_AF-A0A973Y8L5-F1
#
_entry.id   AF-A0A973Y8L5-F1
#
_cell.length_a   1.000
_cell.length_b   1.000
_cell.length_c   1.000
_cell.angle_alpha   90.00
_cell.angle_beta   90.00
_cell.angle_gamma   90.00
#
_symmetry.space_group_name_H-M   'P 1'
#
loop_
_entity.id
_entity.type
_entity.pdbx_description
1 polymer ?
#
loop_
_entity_poly.entity_id
_entity_poly.type
_entity_poly.pdbx_seq_one_letter_code
_entity_poly.pdbx_strand_id
1 'polypeptide(L)'
;MWCRRLALLLGGPCRQRGSSGRRWPWPRHDTRTEVAALTRGHHTAPGTLPCAWQLHGDHLELRYRNTLMRLDFVWLRDHCRSASCYNTKTNQRSLDTASVDLAIRPQAVRVDETTLFLTWPDGHVTRYGLEWLVKNSYEGQKKQVMHPRILWNAEIYQQAQVPSVDCRSFLETDEGLKEFLQNFLLYGIAFVENVTPTKEDTEILAERISIIRETIYGRMWYFTSDFSRGDTAYTKLALDRHTDTTYFQEPCGIQVFHCLKHEGTGGRTLLVDGFHAAEQVLRQAPEQFELLSKVPLKHEYVESVGGCHNHMIGVGPVLNVYPWNNELYLIR
;
A
#
# COMPACT_ATOMS: atom_id res chain seq x y z
N MET A 1 26.25 36.96 -9.32
CA MET A 1 27.69 36.77 -9.04
C MET A 1 27.94 35.27 -8.96
N TRP A 2 28.77 34.75 -9.88
CA TRP A 2 29.52 33.48 -9.84
C TRP A 2 28.74 32.16 -9.56
N CYS A 3 28.88 31.06 -10.29
CA CYS A 3 29.53 30.74 -11.56
C CYS A 3 29.09 29.30 -11.95
N ARG A 4 28.90 29.08 -13.25
CA ARG A 4 28.89 27.78 -13.95
C ARG A 4 30.14 26.94 -13.64
N ARG A 5 29.99 25.61 -13.54
CA ARG A 5 30.86 24.47 -14.01
C ARG A 5 30.55 23.24 -13.15
N LEU A 6 30.11 22.10 -13.69
CA LEU A 6 30.97 21.12 -14.34
C LEU A 6 30.16 20.20 -15.27
N ALA A 7 30.47 20.29 -16.56
CA ALA A 7 30.38 19.17 -17.50
C ALA A 7 31.80 18.93 -18.03
N LEU A 8 32.09 17.65 -18.34
CA LEU A 8 33.28 17.11 -18.99
C LEU A 8 34.48 16.76 -18.10
N LEU A 9 34.56 15.48 -17.73
CA LEU A 9 35.78 14.68 -17.92
C LEU A 9 35.39 13.31 -18.51
N LEU A 10 35.75 13.11 -19.76
CA LEU A 10 35.65 11.86 -20.52
C LEU A 10 36.81 10.92 -20.17
N GLY A 11 36.53 9.61 -20.14
CA GLY A 11 37.32 8.59 -20.84
C GLY A 11 38.63 8.07 -20.22
N GLY A 12 38.65 6.78 -19.86
CA GLY A 12 39.87 5.98 -19.69
C GLY A 12 39.66 4.67 -18.91
N PRO A 13 40.03 3.47 -19.41
CA PRO A 13 39.57 2.17 -18.89
C PRO A 13 40.58 1.47 -17.95
N CYS A 14 40.07 0.84 -16.88
CA CYS A 14 40.64 -0.25 -16.05
C CYS A 14 39.96 -0.16 -14.67
N ARG A 15 39.58 -1.20 -13.92
CA ARG A 15 39.99 -2.60 -13.85
C ARG A 15 38.88 -3.34 -13.11
N GLN A 16 38.62 -4.58 -13.49
CA GLN A 16 37.78 -5.50 -12.73
C GLN A 16 38.31 -5.65 -11.29
N ARG A 17 37.43 -5.49 -10.30
CA ARG A 17 37.54 -6.16 -9.00
C ARG A 17 36.19 -6.77 -8.67
N GLY A 18 36.20 -8.08 -8.51
CA GLY A 18 35.03 -8.88 -8.22
C GLY A 18 34.46 -8.57 -6.85
N SER A 19 33.14 -8.47 -6.79
CA SER A 19 32.37 -8.61 -5.56
C SER A 19 31.40 -9.76 -5.76
N SER A 20 31.56 -10.77 -4.92
CA SER A 20 30.73 -11.97 -4.80
C SER A 20 29.26 -11.61 -4.60
N GLY A 21 28.47 -11.70 -5.67
CA GLY A 21 27.02 -11.61 -5.61
C GLY A 21 26.44 -12.89 -5.02
N ARG A 22 25.88 -12.80 -3.81
CA ARG A 22 25.01 -13.84 -3.25
C ARG A 22 23.74 -13.91 -4.10
N ARG A 23 23.60 -14.98 -4.89
CA ARG A 23 22.37 -15.33 -5.60
C ARG A 23 21.34 -15.86 -4.61
N TRP A 24 20.18 -15.20 -4.54
CA TRP A 24 18.98 -15.76 -3.93
C TRP A 24 18.20 -16.55 -5.00
N PRO A 25 17.78 -17.81 -4.74
CA PRO A 25 17.06 -18.61 -5.72
C PRO A 25 15.55 -18.34 -5.66
N TRP A 26 14.96 -18.19 -6.85
CA TRP A 26 13.51 -18.16 -7.05
C TRP A 26 12.96 -19.59 -7.20
N PRO A 27 11.80 -19.95 -6.62
CA PRO A 27 11.20 -21.26 -6.83
C PRO A 27 10.47 -21.33 -8.17
N ARG A 28 10.73 -22.37 -8.95
CA ARG A 28 9.93 -22.79 -10.12
C ARG A 28 8.74 -23.62 -9.65
N HIS A 29 7.54 -23.30 -10.13
CA HIS A 29 6.37 -24.15 -9.99
C HIS A 29 6.38 -25.22 -11.08
N ASP A 30 6.34 -26.48 -10.68
CA ASP A 30 6.16 -27.63 -11.58
C ASP A 30 4.88 -28.36 -11.15
N THR A 31 3.91 -28.45 -12.06
CA THR A 31 2.61 -29.08 -11.83
C THR A 31 2.57 -30.42 -12.53
N ARG A 32 2.51 -31.52 -11.76
CA ARG A 32 2.02 -32.81 -12.24
C ARG A 32 1.11 -33.45 -11.21
N THR A 33 -0.14 -33.61 -11.62
CA THR A 33 -1.21 -34.32 -10.92
C THR A 33 -1.13 -35.79 -11.33
N GLU A 34 -0.95 -36.70 -10.36
CA GLU A 34 -1.22 -38.13 -10.56
C GLU A 34 -2.32 -38.57 -9.58
N VAL A 35 -3.31 -39.25 -10.14
CA VAL A 35 -4.45 -39.85 -9.45
C VAL A 35 -4.08 -41.29 -9.11
N ALA A 36 -4.24 -41.69 -7.85
CA ALA A 36 -4.21 -43.10 -7.46
C ALA A 36 -5.35 -43.40 -6.47
N ALA A 37 -5.97 -44.55 -6.68
CA ALA A 37 -7.22 -44.98 -6.07
C ALA A 37 -7.03 -45.88 -4.83
N LEU A 38 -8.09 -45.90 -4.00
CA LEU A 38 -8.58 -46.96 -3.11
C LEU A 38 -7.71 -47.43 -1.94
N THR A 39 -8.24 -47.34 -0.71
CA THR A 39 -8.56 -48.51 0.16
C THR A 39 -9.28 -48.12 1.46
N ARG A 40 -10.23 -48.97 1.88
CA ARG A 40 -10.90 -48.97 3.19
C ARG A 40 -9.95 -49.49 4.27
N GLY A 41 -10.05 -48.96 5.50
CA GLY A 41 -9.65 -49.71 6.69
C GLY A 41 -9.32 -48.88 7.94
N HIS A 42 -10.14 -49.11 8.97
CA HIS A 42 -9.80 -49.17 10.40
C HIS A 42 -9.84 -47.89 11.27
N HIS A 43 -10.73 -47.99 12.26
CA HIS A 43 -10.78 -47.18 13.48
C HIS A 43 -9.39 -47.10 14.13
N THR A 44 -8.91 -45.87 14.31
CA THR A 44 -7.73 -45.55 15.11
C THR A 44 -8.14 -44.63 16.26
N ALA A 45 -7.54 -44.86 17.42
CA ALA A 45 -7.71 -44.09 18.65
C ALA A 45 -7.48 -42.58 18.43
N PRO A 46 -7.98 -41.68 19.30
CA PRO A 46 -7.83 -40.24 19.10
C PRO A 46 -6.33 -39.91 19.09
N GLY A 47 -5.85 -39.39 17.96
CA GLY A 47 -4.47 -38.94 17.81
C GLY A 47 -4.14 -37.89 18.86
N THR A 48 -2.92 -37.96 19.39
CA THR A 48 -2.30 -36.95 20.25
C THR A 48 -2.56 -35.56 19.68
N LEU A 49 -3.09 -34.65 20.50
CA LEU A 49 -3.43 -33.28 20.11
C LEU A 49 -2.24 -32.66 19.33
N PRO A 50 -2.44 -32.12 18.13
CA PRO A 50 -1.39 -31.49 17.32
C PRO A 50 -0.94 -30.13 17.88
N CYS A 51 -1.23 -29.86 19.15
CA CYS A 51 -1.03 -28.60 19.83
C CYS A 51 -0.18 -28.84 21.09
N ALA A 52 1.07 -28.41 21.03
CA ALA A 52 2.01 -28.44 22.16
C ALA A 52 2.30 -27.00 22.58
N TRP A 53 2.36 -26.73 23.87
CA TRP A 53 2.68 -25.40 24.38
C TRP A 53 3.60 -25.47 25.59
N GLN A 54 4.37 -24.40 25.78
CA GLN A 54 5.30 -24.22 26.89
C GLN A 54 5.28 -22.77 27.37
N LEU A 55 5.34 -22.57 28.68
CA LEU A 55 5.44 -21.24 29.29
C LEU A 55 6.91 -20.86 29.49
N HIS A 56 7.23 -19.64 29.11
CA HIS A 56 8.50 -18.98 29.40
C HIS A 56 8.26 -17.79 30.35
N GLY A 57 9.33 -17.06 30.70
CA GLY A 57 9.23 -15.96 31.66
C GLY A 57 8.37 -14.78 31.19
N ASP A 58 8.29 -14.57 29.89
CA ASP A 58 7.68 -13.39 29.25
C ASP A 58 6.68 -13.75 28.13
N HIS A 59 6.69 -15.00 27.64
CA HIS A 59 5.85 -15.43 26.54
C HIS A 59 5.33 -16.87 26.67
N LEU A 60 4.29 -17.16 25.89
CA LEU A 60 3.81 -18.49 25.58
C LEU A 60 4.42 -18.97 24.27
N GLU A 61 5.09 -20.12 24.28
CA GLU A 61 5.43 -20.84 23.05
C GLU A 61 4.29 -21.81 22.72
N LEU A 62 3.72 -21.70 21.52
CA LEU A 62 2.55 -22.47 21.10
C LEU A 62 2.77 -23.02 19.69
N ARG A 63 2.79 -24.34 19.56
CA ARG A 63 2.83 -25.03 18.27
C ARG A 63 1.42 -25.37 17.82
N TYR A 64 1.03 -24.88 16.65
CA TYR A 64 -0.22 -25.26 15.99
C TYR A 64 0.05 -25.56 14.51
N ARG A 65 -0.27 -26.79 14.09
CA ARG A 65 0.12 -27.34 12.77
C ARG A 65 1.63 -27.21 12.55
N ASN A 66 2.05 -26.55 11.48
CA ASN A 66 3.45 -26.35 11.12
C ASN A 66 4.02 -25.01 11.61
N THR A 67 3.28 -24.27 12.44
CA THR A 67 3.70 -22.95 12.94
C THR A 67 4.01 -23.04 14.43
N LEU A 68 5.23 -22.67 14.80
CA LEU A 68 5.63 -22.45 16.19
C LEU A 68 5.55 -20.94 16.45
N MET A 69 4.66 -20.53 17.33
CA MET A 69 4.42 -19.11 17.64
C MET A 69 5.01 -18.76 19.00
N ARG A 70 5.63 -17.60 19.12
CA ARG A 70 6.04 -17.01 20.40
C ARG A 70 5.18 -15.79 20.67
N LEU A 71 4.38 -15.87 21.72
CA LEU A 71 3.32 -14.91 22.02
C LEU A 71 3.57 -14.27 23.38
N ASP A 72 4.00 -13.02 23.39
CA ASP A 72 4.26 -12.26 24.62
C ASP A 72 2.98 -12.13 25.46
N PHE A 73 3.10 -12.28 26.79
CA PHE A 73 1.93 -12.20 27.67
C PHE A 73 1.28 -10.82 27.65
N VAL A 74 2.10 -9.76 27.60
CA VAL A 74 1.61 -8.38 27.45
C VAL A 74 0.81 -8.24 26.17
N TRP A 75 1.32 -8.74 25.03
CA TRP A 75 0.60 -8.69 23.75
C TRP A 75 -0.72 -9.47 23.82
N LEU A 76 -0.71 -10.67 24.41
CA LEU A 76 -1.89 -11.50 24.61
C LEU A 76 -2.94 -10.84 25.52
N ARG A 77 -2.54 -10.06 26.53
CA ARG A 77 -3.48 -9.30 27.37
C ARG A 77 -4.00 -8.06 26.65
N ASP A 78 -3.11 -7.35 25.96
CA ASP A 78 -3.37 -6.11 25.22
C ASP A 78 -4.37 -6.32 24.08
N HIS A 79 -4.24 -7.44 23.35
CA HIS A 79 -5.07 -7.77 22.18
C HIS A 79 -6.32 -8.59 22.51
N CYS A 80 -6.71 -8.66 23.78
CA CYS A 80 -7.85 -9.44 24.24
C CYS A 80 -9.13 -9.06 23.46
N ARG A 81 -9.84 -10.08 22.96
CA ARG A 81 -11.07 -9.91 22.16
C ARG A 81 -12.36 -10.14 22.95
N SER A 82 -12.30 -10.12 24.29
CA SER A 82 -13.49 -10.19 25.14
C SER A 82 -14.31 -8.91 25.02
N ALA A 83 -15.61 -8.97 25.37
CA ALA A 83 -16.52 -7.83 25.26
C ALA A 83 -16.10 -6.61 26.11
N SER A 84 -15.33 -6.80 27.19
CA SER A 84 -14.80 -5.69 27.99
C SER A 84 -13.53 -5.06 27.41
N CYS A 85 -12.83 -5.76 26.52
CA CYS A 85 -11.56 -5.31 25.94
C CYS A 85 -11.69 -4.89 24.46
N TYR A 86 -12.76 -5.29 23.79
CA TYR A 86 -12.94 -5.09 22.36
C TYR A 86 -14.41 -4.95 21.97
N ASN A 87 -14.74 -3.90 21.23
CA ASN A 87 -16.04 -3.71 20.62
C ASN A 87 -16.09 -4.41 19.26
N THR A 88 -16.77 -5.55 19.19
CA THR A 88 -16.89 -6.35 17.96
C THR A 88 -17.74 -5.71 16.87
N LYS A 89 -18.59 -4.72 17.19
CA LYS A 89 -19.39 -3.99 16.21
C LYS A 89 -18.57 -2.96 15.45
N THR A 90 -17.67 -2.27 16.15
CA THR A 90 -16.85 -1.19 15.57
C THR A 90 -15.41 -1.62 15.26
N ASN A 91 -15.03 -2.84 15.66
CA ASN A 91 -13.67 -3.35 15.59
C ASN A 91 -12.63 -2.49 16.35
N GLN A 92 -13.05 -1.87 17.45
CA GLN A 92 -12.20 -1.00 18.26
C GLN A 92 -11.79 -1.67 19.57
N ARG A 93 -10.55 -1.43 19.98
CA ARG A 93 -10.05 -1.83 21.29
C ARG A 93 -10.58 -0.88 22.35
N SER A 94 -10.95 -1.44 23.51
CA SER A 94 -11.43 -0.70 24.68
C SER A 94 -10.47 -0.78 25.85
N LEU A 95 -9.57 -1.75 25.84
CA LEU A 95 -8.50 -1.86 26.83
C LEU A 95 -7.45 -0.77 26.62
N ASP A 96 -7.11 -0.05 27.68
CA ASP A 96 -5.96 0.85 27.72
C ASP A 96 -4.66 0.04 27.83
N THR A 97 -3.80 0.13 26.83
CA THR A 97 -2.48 -0.54 26.82
C THR A 97 -1.63 -0.16 28.03
N ALA A 98 -1.70 1.10 28.49
CA ALA A 98 -0.91 1.55 29.64
C ALA A 98 -1.37 0.91 30.97
N SER A 99 -2.59 0.36 31.01
CA SER A 99 -3.11 -0.37 32.17
C SER A 99 -2.62 -1.82 32.26
N VAL A 100 -2.00 -2.34 31.21
CA VAL A 100 -1.49 -3.72 31.18
C VAL A 100 -0.16 -3.76 31.94
N ASP A 101 -0.11 -4.53 33.03
CA ASP A 101 1.13 -4.81 33.75
C ASP A 101 2.15 -5.48 32.80
N LEU A 102 3.32 -4.87 32.64
CA LEU A 102 4.38 -5.38 31.77
C LEU A 102 4.98 -6.71 32.28
N ALA A 103 4.79 -7.03 33.56
CA ALA A 103 5.17 -8.30 34.16
C ALA A 103 4.01 -9.31 34.20
N ILE A 104 2.87 -9.03 33.55
CA ILE A 104 1.69 -9.90 33.60
C ILE A 104 2.01 -11.31 33.11
N ARG A 105 1.52 -12.30 33.86
CA ARG A 105 1.62 -13.73 33.52
C ARG A 105 0.28 -14.41 33.74
N PRO A 106 -0.12 -15.36 32.87
CA PRO A 106 -1.32 -16.14 33.10
C PRO A 106 -1.14 -17.03 34.34
N GLN A 107 -2.15 -17.09 35.21
CA GLN A 107 -2.23 -18.07 36.30
C GLN A 107 -2.58 -19.47 35.79
N ALA A 108 -3.34 -19.55 34.69
CA ALA A 108 -3.67 -20.81 34.05
C ALA A 108 -3.69 -20.66 32.53
N VAL A 109 -3.22 -21.70 31.85
CA VAL A 109 -3.29 -21.84 30.40
C VAL A 109 -3.97 -23.14 30.05
N ARG A 110 -4.97 -23.08 29.18
CA ARG A 110 -5.63 -24.25 28.63
C ARG A 110 -5.74 -24.09 27.13
N VAL A 111 -5.47 -25.16 26.39
CA VAL A 111 -5.67 -25.20 24.94
C VAL A 111 -6.58 -26.37 24.62
N ASP A 112 -7.59 -26.13 23.80
CA ASP A 112 -8.36 -27.20 23.14
C ASP A 112 -8.02 -27.27 21.65
N GLU A 113 -8.80 -28.01 20.86
CA GLU A 113 -8.51 -28.24 19.44
C GLU A 113 -8.44 -26.96 18.59
N THR A 114 -9.13 -25.90 19.00
CA THR A 114 -9.30 -24.68 18.20
C THR A 114 -9.03 -23.39 18.95
N THR A 115 -8.93 -23.43 20.28
CA THR A 115 -8.92 -22.24 21.12
C THR A 115 -7.88 -22.31 22.25
N LEU A 116 -7.14 -21.22 22.42
CA LEU A 116 -6.30 -20.92 23.58
C LEU A 116 -7.12 -20.13 24.62
N PHE A 117 -7.00 -20.53 25.89
CA PHE A 117 -7.58 -19.87 27.06
C PHE A 117 -6.47 -19.47 28.02
N LEU A 118 -6.50 -18.23 28.49
CA LEU A 118 -5.57 -17.66 29.46
C LEU A 118 -6.38 -17.06 30.60
N THR A 119 -6.11 -17.48 31.83
CA THR A 119 -6.66 -16.86 33.04
C THR A 119 -5.59 -15.97 33.65
N TRP A 120 -5.90 -14.69 33.81
CA TRP A 120 -4.98 -13.67 34.34
C TRP A 120 -5.11 -13.51 35.86
N PRO A 121 -4.16 -12.81 36.52
CA PRO A 121 -4.18 -12.65 37.98
C PRO A 121 -5.41 -11.91 38.54
N ASP A 122 -6.04 -11.07 37.73
CA ASP A 122 -7.30 -10.37 38.04
C ASP A 122 -8.55 -11.26 37.85
N GLY A 123 -8.36 -12.55 37.51
CA GLY A 123 -9.42 -13.49 37.19
C GLY A 123 -10.00 -13.32 35.78
N HIS A 124 -9.53 -12.35 34.99
CA HIS A 124 -9.97 -12.18 33.61
C HIS A 124 -9.59 -13.39 32.75
N VAL A 125 -10.47 -13.78 31.84
CA VAL A 125 -10.23 -14.90 30.92
C VAL A 125 -10.18 -14.39 29.49
N THR A 126 -9.02 -14.52 28.85
CA THR A 126 -8.84 -14.24 27.43
C THR A 126 -8.98 -15.53 26.62
N ARG A 127 -9.62 -15.42 25.46
CA ARG A 127 -9.84 -16.52 24.52
C ARG A 127 -9.36 -16.13 23.12
N TYR A 128 -8.58 -16.99 22.49
CA TYR A 128 -8.09 -16.80 21.13
C TYR A 128 -8.33 -18.04 20.28
N GLY A 129 -8.89 -17.86 19.08
CA GLY A 129 -8.85 -18.92 18.08
C GLY A 129 -7.41 -19.18 17.62
N LEU A 130 -6.99 -20.44 17.54
CA LEU A 130 -5.63 -20.82 17.14
C LEU A 130 -5.29 -20.32 15.73
N GLU A 131 -6.26 -20.33 14.81
CA GLU A 131 -6.10 -19.75 13.47
C GLU A 131 -5.92 -18.23 13.48
N TRP A 132 -6.59 -17.55 14.41
CA TRP A 132 -6.40 -16.11 14.59
C TRP A 132 -4.99 -15.83 15.11
N LEU A 133 -4.48 -16.64 16.06
CA LEU A 133 -3.10 -16.52 16.54
C LEU A 133 -2.10 -16.75 15.41
N VAL A 134 -2.28 -17.77 14.56
CA VAL A 134 -1.40 -17.97 13.40
C VAL A 134 -1.40 -16.72 12.52
N LYS A 135 -2.57 -16.19 12.14
CA LYS A 135 -2.67 -15.00 11.29
C LYS A 135 -2.07 -13.73 11.90
N ASN A 136 -1.96 -13.63 13.23
CA ASN A 136 -1.53 -12.42 13.93
C ASN A 136 -0.19 -12.58 14.68
N SER A 137 0.39 -13.77 14.67
CA SER A 137 1.74 -14.04 15.20
C SER A 137 2.83 -13.58 14.24
N TYR A 138 4.01 -13.26 14.77
CA TYR A 138 5.17 -12.92 13.94
C TYR A 138 5.55 -14.06 12.98
N GLU A 139 5.44 -15.31 13.43
CA GLU A 139 5.83 -16.48 12.63
C GLU A 139 4.78 -16.87 11.58
N GLY A 140 3.50 -16.59 11.82
CA GLY A 140 2.42 -16.90 10.89
C GLY A 140 2.03 -15.74 9.96
N GLN A 141 2.40 -14.50 10.28
CA GLN A 141 2.26 -13.37 9.36
C GLN A 141 3.19 -13.53 8.16
N LYS A 142 2.59 -13.72 6.98
CA LYS A 142 3.32 -13.56 5.71
C LYS A 142 3.48 -12.06 5.46
N LYS A 143 4.71 -11.60 5.21
CA LYS A 143 5.13 -10.19 5.02
C LYS A 143 4.51 -9.47 3.80
N GLN A 144 3.20 -9.56 3.57
CA GLN A 144 2.51 -8.72 2.60
C GLN A 144 1.68 -7.69 3.35
N VAL A 145 2.38 -6.65 3.81
CA VAL A 145 1.75 -5.43 4.32
C VAL A 145 1.16 -4.62 3.16
N MET A 146 1.74 -4.78 1.96
CA MET A 146 1.39 -4.02 0.77
C MET A 146 0.46 -4.79 -0.15
N HIS A 147 -0.47 -4.06 -0.75
CA HIS A 147 -1.32 -4.58 -1.82
C HIS A 147 -0.47 -4.99 -3.03
N PRO A 148 -0.82 -6.08 -3.72
CA PRO A 148 -0.17 -6.44 -4.97
C PRO A 148 -0.25 -5.30 -5.98
N ARG A 149 0.87 -5.05 -6.67
CA ARG A 149 0.99 -4.06 -7.74
C ARG A 149 1.93 -4.58 -8.82
N ILE A 150 1.72 -4.12 -10.04
CA ILE A 150 2.55 -4.42 -11.20
C ILE A 150 3.30 -3.15 -11.56
N LEU A 151 4.63 -3.20 -11.49
CA LEU A 151 5.46 -2.11 -11.98
C LEU A 151 5.55 -2.19 -13.50
N TRP A 152 5.22 -1.12 -14.21
CA TRP A 152 5.04 -1.17 -15.66
C TRP A 152 5.82 -0.07 -16.41
N ASN A 153 6.18 -0.41 -17.64
CA ASN A 153 6.53 0.55 -18.68
C ASN A 153 5.49 0.43 -19.82
N ALA A 154 5.67 1.19 -20.90
CA ALA A 154 4.73 1.18 -22.02
C ALA A 154 4.51 -0.23 -22.61
N GLU A 155 5.58 -1.01 -22.76
CA GLU A 155 5.52 -2.38 -23.30
C GLU A 155 4.71 -3.31 -22.38
N ILE A 156 5.02 -3.31 -21.07
CA ILE A 156 4.33 -4.14 -20.08
C ILE A 156 2.84 -3.79 -20.02
N TYR A 157 2.50 -2.50 -19.97
CA TYR A 157 1.10 -2.07 -19.87
C TYR A 157 0.32 -2.38 -21.15
N GLN A 158 0.95 -2.23 -22.32
CA GLN A 158 0.33 -2.61 -23.60
C GLN A 158 0.11 -4.12 -23.68
N GLN A 159 1.07 -4.96 -23.26
CA GLN A 159 0.90 -6.41 -23.26
C GLN A 159 -0.19 -6.89 -22.29
N ALA A 160 -0.39 -6.16 -21.18
CA ALA A 160 -1.42 -6.48 -20.20
C ALA A 160 -2.85 -6.32 -20.74
N GLN A 161 -3.06 -5.49 -21.78
CA GLN A 161 -4.37 -5.25 -22.41
C GLN A 161 -5.45 -4.93 -21.36
N VAL A 162 -5.12 -4.07 -20.39
CA VAL A 162 -6.02 -3.70 -19.29
C VAL A 162 -7.26 -3.00 -19.86
N PRO A 163 -8.48 -3.54 -19.68
CA PRO A 163 -9.68 -2.97 -20.26
C PRO A 163 -10.13 -1.69 -19.53
N SER A 164 -10.74 -0.78 -20.28
CA SER A 164 -11.60 0.26 -19.74
C SER A 164 -12.90 -0.35 -19.23
N VAL A 165 -13.51 0.30 -18.24
CA VAL A 165 -14.85 -0.08 -17.74
C VAL A 165 -15.88 0.87 -18.34
N ASP A 166 -17.00 0.33 -18.82
CA ASP A 166 -18.12 1.16 -19.26
C ASP A 166 -18.77 1.92 -18.09
N CYS A 167 -19.10 3.20 -18.28
CA CYS A 167 -19.69 4.07 -17.26
C CYS A 167 -20.92 3.46 -16.58
N ARG A 168 -21.82 2.84 -17.34
CA ARG A 168 -23.03 2.25 -16.78
C ARG A 168 -22.70 1.06 -15.91
N SER A 169 -21.82 0.17 -16.39
CA SER A 169 -21.34 -0.98 -15.59
C SER A 169 -20.68 -0.52 -14.29
N PHE A 170 -19.82 0.50 -14.37
CA PHE A 170 -19.12 1.07 -13.23
C PHE A 170 -20.06 1.65 -12.16
N LEU A 171 -21.10 2.38 -12.58
CA LEU A 171 -22.06 3.02 -11.67
C LEU A 171 -23.09 2.04 -11.10
N GLU A 172 -23.61 1.15 -11.94
CA GLU A 172 -24.81 0.34 -11.61
C GLU A 172 -24.48 -1.05 -11.03
N THR A 173 -23.22 -1.51 -11.10
CA THR A 173 -22.85 -2.86 -10.64
C THR A 173 -21.65 -2.87 -9.69
N ASP A 174 -21.59 -3.87 -8.81
CA ASP A 174 -20.42 -4.10 -7.97
C ASP A 174 -19.28 -4.77 -8.74
N GLU A 175 -19.61 -5.55 -9.77
CA GLU A 175 -18.64 -6.16 -10.69
C GLU A 175 -17.85 -5.10 -11.46
N GLY A 176 -18.52 -4.10 -12.05
CA GLY A 176 -17.88 -3.01 -12.78
C GLY A 176 -17.00 -2.13 -11.87
N LEU A 177 -17.49 -1.77 -10.69
CA LEU A 177 -16.67 -1.06 -9.70
C LEU A 177 -15.46 -1.89 -9.27
N LYS A 178 -15.66 -3.19 -8.99
CA LYS A 178 -14.58 -4.10 -8.59
C LYS A 178 -13.52 -4.23 -9.68
N GLU A 179 -13.91 -4.38 -10.94
CA GLU A 179 -12.99 -4.44 -12.07
C GLU A 179 -12.14 -3.16 -12.16
N PHE A 180 -12.78 -1.99 -12.08
CA PHE A 180 -12.08 -0.70 -12.04
C PHE A 180 -11.09 -0.62 -10.87
N LEU A 181 -11.53 -0.93 -9.65
CA LEU A 181 -10.69 -0.85 -8.45
C LEU A 181 -9.53 -1.85 -8.50
N GLN A 182 -9.74 -3.04 -9.05
CA GLN A 182 -8.67 -4.02 -9.25
C GLN A 182 -7.63 -3.51 -10.23
N ASN A 183 -8.04 -2.97 -11.37
CA ASN A 183 -7.13 -2.39 -12.35
C ASN A 183 -6.37 -1.19 -11.76
N PHE A 184 -7.08 -0.31 -11.04
CA PHE A 184 -6.50 0.84 -10.38
C PHE A 184 -5.48 0.46 -9.28
N LEU A 185 -5.81 -0.51 -8.42
CA LEU A 185 -4.89 -0.96 -7.36
C LEU A 185 -3.66 -1.69 -7.93
N LEU A 186 -3.82 -2.45 -9.02
CA LEU A 186 -2.72 -3.19 -9.64
C LEU A 186 -1.76 -2.29 -10.41
N TYR A 187 -2.26 -1.33 -11.20
CA TYR A 187 -1.44 -0.54 -12.12
C TYR A 187 -1.32 0.94 -11.72
N GLY A 188 -2.05 1.41 -10.71
CA GLY A 188 -2.11 2.82 -10.31
C GLY A 188 -2.92 3.72 -11.25
N ILE A 189 -3.47 3.16 -12.34
CA ILE A 189 -4.32 3.85 -13.33
C ILE A 189 -5.45 2.91 -13.80
N ALA A 190 -6.61 3.49 -14.09
CA ALA A 190 -7.75 2.79 -14.68
C ALA A 190 -8.62 3.80 -15.43
N PHE A 191 -9.41 3.33 -16.40
CA PHE A 191 -10.21 4.18 -17.27
C PHE A 191 -11.69 3.78 -17.20
N VAL A 192 -12.55 4.79 -17.19
CA VAL A 192 -13.99 4.64 -17.40
C VAL A 192 -14.34 5.33 -18.72
N GLU A 193 -15.03 4.62 -19.60
CA GLU A 193 -15.44 5.12 -20.92
C GLU A 193 -16.96 5.36 -20.97
N ASN A 194 -17.41 6.07 -22.01
CA ASN A 194 -18.82 6.42 -22.23
C ASN A 194 -19.45 7.27 -21.11
N VAL A 195 -18.62 8.11 -20.47
CA VAL A 195 -19.10 9.10 -19.50
C VAL A 195 -19.65 10.31 -20.24
N THR A 196 -20.83 10.79 -19.85
CA THR A 196 -21.39 12.04 -20.39
C THR A 196 -20.46 13.21 -19.98
N PRO A 197 -19.99 14.06 -20.92
CA PRO A 197 -18.94 15.06 -20.67
C PRO A 197 -19.44 16.28 -19.86
N THR A 198 -19.88 16.06 -18.63
CA THR A 198 -20.28 17.09 -17.67
C THR A 198 -19.50 16.97 -16.37
N LYS A 199 -19.49 18.05 -15.58
CA LYS A 199 -18.87 18.04 -14.25
C LYS A 199 -19.68 17.19 -13.27
N GLU A 200 -21.00 17.23 -13.40
CA GLU A 200 -21.96 16.51 -12.59
C GLU A 200 -21.75 14.99 -12.73
N ASP A 201 -21.63 14.49 -13.96
CA ASP A 201 -21.34 13.07 -14.22
C ASP A 201 -19.95 12.66 -13.72
N THR A 202 -18.97 13.57 -13.79
CA THR A 202 -17.62 13.34 -13.22
C THR A 202 -17.68 13.21 -11.70
N GLU A 203 -18.46 14.07 -11.04
CA GLU A 203 -18.64 14.06 -9.59
C GLU A 203 -19.33 12.78 -9.13
N ILE A 204 -20.40 12.35 -9.80
CA ILE A 204 -21.09 11.08 -9.52
C ILE A 204 -20.12 9.89 -9.60
N LEU A 205 -19.27 9.84 -10.63
CA LEU A 205 -18.25 8.81 -10.78
C LEU A 205 -17.21 8.83 -9.66
N ALA A 206 -16.69 10.02 -9.34
CA ALA A 206 -15.69 10.17 -8.29
C ALA A 206 -16.25 9.74 -6.92
N GLU A 207 -17.51 10.08 -6.61
CA GLU A 207 -18.21 9.68 -5.38
C GLU A 207 -18.47 8.18 -5.29
N ARG A 208 -18.60 7.47 -6.43
CA ARG A 208 -18.69 6.01 -6.46
C ARG A 208 -17.37 5.34 -6.06
N ILE A 209 -16.23 6.01 -6.26
CA ILE A 209 -14.90 5.52 -5.83
C ILE A 209 -14.67 5.83 -4.35
N SER A 210 -14.82 7.10 -3.96
CA SER A 210 -14.53 7.57 -2.59
C SER A 210 -15.07 8.97 -2.34
N ILE A 211 -14.76 9.52 -1.16
CA ILE A 211 -15.04 10.93 -0.86
C ILE A 211 -14.19 11.86 -1.74
N ILE A 212 -14.78 12.96 -2.20
CA ILE A 212 -14.04 14.03 -2.88
C ILE A 212 -13.43 14.96 -1.83
N ARG A 213 -12.10 15.11 -1.88
CA ARG A 213 -11.35 16.04 -1.02
C ARG A 213 -11.41 17.44 -1.62
N GLU A 214 -12.10 18.35 -0.93
CA GLU A 214 -12.09 19.76 -1.29
C GLU A 214 -10.71 20.38 -1.02
N THR A 215 -10.22 21.19 -1.96
CA THR A 215 -8.91 21.83 -1.90
C THR A 215 -9.02 23.34 -2.19
N ILE A 216 -7.87 24.04 -2.27
CA ILE A 216 -7.80 25.44 -2.73
C ILE A 216 -8.25 25.66 -4.19
N TYR A 217 -8.44 24.57 -4.95
CA TYR A 217 -9.03 24.59 -6.28
C TYR A 217 -10.56 24.40 -6.25
N GLY A 218 -11.14 24.18 -5.07
CA GLY A 218 -12.53 23.83 -4.85
C GLY A 218 -12.76 22.32 -4.77
N ARG A 219 -14.03 21.93 -4.65
CA ARG A 219 -14.46 20.52 -4.63
C ARG A 219 -14.26 19.85 -6.00
N MET A 220 -14.71 20.53 -7.05
CA MET A 220 -14.63 20.11 -8.45
C MET A 220 -14.30 21.34 -9.28
N TRP A 221 -13.29 21.25 -10.15
CA TRP A 221 -12.83 22.38 -10.95
C TRP A 221 -12.82 22.05 -12.43
N TYR A 222 -12.98 23.09 -13.25
CA TYR A 222 -12.63 23.04 -14.65
C TYR A 222 -11.23 23.63 -14.80
N PHE A 223 -10.49 23.14 -15.78
CA PHE A 223 -9.33 23.85 -16.26
C PHE A 223 -9.31 23.80 -17.79
N THR A 224 -8.90 24.92 -18.34
CA THR A 224 -8.60 25.11 -19.76
C THR A 224 -7.44 26.07 -19.85
N SER A 225 -6.85 26.22 -21.03
CA SER A 225 -5.71 27.11 -21.26
C SER A 225 -6.12 28.60 -21.31
N ASP A 226 -6.76 29.09 -20.25
CA ASP A 226 -7.31 30.45 -20.11
C ASP A 226 -6.53 31.36 -19.14
N PHE A 227 -5.46 30.86 -18.52
CA PHE A 227 -4.67 31.59 -17.51
C PHE A 227 -5.48 32.09 -16.31
N SER A 228 -6.62 31.46 -16.01
CA SER A 228 -7.51 31.87 -14.89
C SER A 228 -6.88 31.66 -13.51
N ARG A 229 -5.86 30.81 -13.40
CA ARG A 229 -5.09 30.57 -12.17
C ARG A 229 -3.60 30.78 -12.38
N GLY A 230 -2.89 31.02 -11.27
CA GLY A 230 -1.43 31.11 -11.24
C GLY A 230 -0.71 29.76 -11.38
N ASP A 231 -1.25 28.85 -12.19
CA ASP A 231 -0.84 27.45 -12.30
C ASP A 231 -0.59 27.08 -13.77
N THR A 232 0.51 26.36 -14.02
CA THR A 232 0.93 25.95 -15.37
C THR A 232 -0.11 25.09 -16.09
N ALA A 233 -0.99 24.40 -15.35
CA ALA A 233 -2.11 23.64 -15.91
C ALA A 233 -3.11 24.50 -16.70
N TYR A 234 -3.17 25.80 -16.43
CA TYR A 234 -4.05 26.75 -17.11
C TYR A 234 -3.37 27.45 -18.30
N THR A 235 -2.23 26.92 -18.76
CA THR A 235 -1.48 27.44 -19.90
C THR A 235 -1.49 26.45 -21.07
N LYS A 236 -0.84 26.81 -22.19
CA LYS A 236 -0.60 25.89 -23.33
C LYS A 236 0.78 25.22 -23.28
N LEU A 237 1.54 25.44 -22.20
CA LEU A 237 2.86 24.83 -22.05
C LEU A 237 2.71 23.33 -21.81
N ALA A 238 3.64 22.54 -22.34
CA ALA A 238 3.69 21.12 -22.08
C ALA A 238 4.01 20.89 -20.60
N LEU A 239 3.18 20.10 -19.93
CA LEU A 239 3.46 19.59 -18.59
C LEU A 239 4.23 18.27 -18.74
N ASP A 240 5.47 18.24 -18.25
CA ASP A 240 6.23 16.99 -18.15
C ASP A 240 5.69 16.15 -16.97
N ARG A 241 6.21 14.94 -16.79
CA ARG A 241 5.78 14.00 -15.75
C ARG A 241 5.92 14.64 -14.36
N HIS A 242 4.83 14.69 -13.63
CA HIS A 242 4.75 15.26 -12.28
C HIS A 242 3.71 14.52 -11.44
N THR A 243 3.77 14.72 -10.13
CA THR A 243 2.67 14.44 -9.23
C THR A 243 2.07 15.76 -8.77
N ASP A 244 0.76 15.79 -8.59
CA ASP A 244 0.04 17.01 -8.22
C ASP A 244 0.10 17.26 -6.71
N THR A 245 -0.11 18.50 -6.31
CA THR A 245 -0.31 18.91 -4.90
C THR A 245 0.85 18.57 -3.95
N THR A 246 2.07 18.53 -4.49
CA THR A 246 3.30 18.21 -3.75
C THR A 246 3.63 19.26 -2.69
N TYR A 247 2.97 20.41 -2.71
CA TYR A 247 3.02 21.46 -1.69
C TYR A 247 1.99 21.27 -0.56
N PHE A 248 1.13 20.26 -0.59
CA PHE A 248 0.31 19.86 0.56
C PHE A 248 1.12 18.98 1.51
N GLN A 249 0.84 19.04 2.82
CA GLN A 249 1.44 18.11 3.77
C GLN A 249 1.11 16.65 3.40
N GLU A 250 -0.14 16.41 3.02
CA GLU A 250 -0.62 15.15 2.44
C GLU A 250 -1.12 15.41 1.01
N PRO A 251 -0.30 15.09 -0.02
CA PRO A 251 -0.69 15.19 -1.42
C PRO A 251 -1.91 14.33 -1.73
N CYS A 252 -2.64 14.69 -2.78
CA CYS A 252 -3.80 13.92 -3.24
C CYS A 252 -3.39 12.50 -3.63
N GLY A 253 -4.06 11.49 -3.04
CA GLY A 253 -3.77 10.08 -3.32
C GLY A 253 -4.37 9.57 -4.62
N ILE A 254 -5.48 10.15 -5.07
CA ILE A 254 -6.16 9.82 -6.33
C ILE A 254 -6.51 11.13 -7.04
N GLN A 255 -6.27 11.17 -8.35
CA GLN A 255 -6.68 12.27 -9.21
C GLN A 255 -7.56 11.73 -10.33
N VAL A 256 -8.69 12.41 -10.58
CA VAL A 256 -9.65 12.04 -11.62
C VAL A 256 -9.66 13.13 -12.68
N PHE A 257 -9.41 12.75 -13.92
CA PHE A 257 -9.52 13.63 -15.08
C PHE A 257 -10.60 13.13 -16.02
N HIS A 258 -11.42 14.05 -16.51
CA HIS A 258 -12.45 13.76 -17.50
C HIS A 258 -12.40 14.80 -18.62
N CYS A 259 -12.14 14.32 -19.84
CA CYS A 259 -12.08 15.16 -21.02
C CYS A 259 -13.49 15.55 -21.46
N LEU A 260 -13.91 16.78 -21.13
CA LEU A 260 -15.23 17.28 -21.53
C LEU A 260 -15.26 17.77 -22.99
N LYS A 261 -14.14 18.30 -23.48
CA LYS A 261 -14.01 18.83 -24.84
C LYS A 261 -12.54 18.88 -25.26
N HIS A 262 -12.25 18.49 -26.51
CA HIS A 262 -10.95 18.69 -27.14
C HIS A 262 -11.14 19.24 -28.56
N GLU A 263 -10.59 20.43 -28.81
CA GLU A 263 -10.54 21.07 -30.13
C GLU A 263 -9.10 21.51 -30.41
N GLY A 264 -8.38 20.77 -31.26
CA GLY A 264 -7.03 21.15 -31.69
C GLY A 264 -6.11 19.97 -31.96
N THR A 265 -4.80 20.26 -31.97
CA THR A 265 -3.73 19.25 -32.12
C THR A 265 -2.87 19.22 -30.85
N GLY A 266 -2.35 18.05 -30.49
CA GLY A 266 -1.63 17.86 -29.22
C GLY A 266 -2.57 17.65 -28.02
N GLY A 267 -2.09 17.95 -26.81
CA GLY A 267 -2.87 17.75 -25.57
C GLY A 267 -3.07 16.28 -25.19
N ARG A 268 -2.15 15.40 -25.61
CA ARG A 268 -2.22 13.97 -25.28
C ARG A 268 -1.80 13.75 -23.83
N THR A 269 -2.55 12.94 -23.10
CA THR A 269 -2.18 12.50 -21.76
C THR A 269 -0.90 11.66 -21.83
N LEU A 270 0.05 11.97 -20.95
CA LEU A 270 1.26 11.19 -20.72
C LEU A 270 1.18 10.58 -19.31
N LEU A 271 1.18 9.26 -19.23
CA LEU A 271 1.22 8.52 -17.96
C LEU A 271 2.50 7.71 -17.88
N VAL A 272 3.11 7.70 -16.69
CA VAL A 272 4.30 6.91 -16.39
C VAL A 272 4.14 6.26 -15.02
N ASP A 273 4.63 5.03 -14.88
CA ASP A 273 4.80 4.44 -13.57
C ASP A 273 6.06 5.00 -12.91
N GLY A 274 5.86 5.91 -11.96
CA GLY A 274 6.96 6.47 -11.18
C GLY A 274 7.68 5.43 -10.32
N PHE A 275 7.00 4.37 -9.89
CA PHE A 275 7.57 3.33 -9.03
C PHE A 275 8.45 2.40 -9.86
N HIS A 276 8.04 2.08 -11.09
CA HIS A 276 8.92 1.43 -12.05
C HIS A 276 10.18 2.27 -12.32
N ALA A 277 10.03 3.58 -12.54
CA ALA A 277 11.17 4.47 -12.75
C ALA A 277 12.11 4.52 -11.52
N ALA A 278 11.56 4.62 -10.32
CA ALA A 278 12.33 4.59 -9.08
C ALA A 278 13.06 3.26 -8.87
N GLU A 279 12.44 2.13 -9.25
CA GLU A 279 13.10 0.82 -9.23
C GLU A 279 14.30 0.77 -10.18
N GLN A 280 14.21 1.37 -11.37
CA GLN A 280 15.35 1.49 -12.28
C GLN A 280 16.47 2.32 -11.67
N VAL A 281 16.15 3.44 -11.00
CA VAL A 281 17.15 4.25 -10.28
C VAL A 281 17.80 3.43 -9.17
N LEU A 282 17.03 2.70 -8.36
CA LEU A 282 17.56 1.85 -7.30
C LEU A 282 18.56 0.81 -7.83
N ARG A 283 18.25 0.18 -8.98
CA ARG A 283 19.09 -0.86 -9.60
C ARG A 283 20.36 -0.29 -10.23
N GLN A 284 20.27 0.88 -10.87
CA GLN A 284 21.38 1.45 -11.65
C GLN A 284 22.26 2.40 -10.83
N ALA A 285 21.67 3.05 -9.82
CA ALA A 285 22.19 4.24 -9.16
C ALA A 285 21.69 4.29 -7.69
N PRO A 286 22.06 3.30 -6.84
CA PRO A 286 21.50 3.16 -5.50
C PRO A 286 21.82 4.35 -4.57
N GLU A 287 22.98 4.99 -4.74
CA GLU A 287 23.35 6.19 -3.97
C GLU A 287 22.44 7.38 -4.32
N GLN A 288 22.01 7.49 -5.58
CA GLN A 288 21.06 8.51 -6.04
C GLN A 288 19.65 8.21 -5.52
N PHE A 289 19.24 6.93 -5.48
CA PHE A 289 17.99 6.54 -4.83
C PHE A 289 17.98 6.92 -3.34
N GLU A 290 19.08 6.65 -2.63
CA GLU A 290 19.24 7.03 -1.22
C GLU A 290 19.16 8.55 -1.04
N LEU A 291 19.83 9.33 -1.89
CA LEU A 291 19.75 10.79 -1.87
C LEU A 291 18.31 11.26 -2.06
N LEU A 292 17.62 10.76 -3.09
CA LEU A 292 16.24 11.12 -3.43
C LEU A 292 15.23 10.69 -2.36
N SER A 293 15.56 9.70 -1.53
CA SER A 293 14.69 9.21 -0.46
C SER A 293 14.96 9.81 0.92
N LYS A 294 16.12 10.44 1.12
CA LYS A 294 16.51 10.99 2.43
C LYS A 294 16.60 12.50 2.47
N VAL A 295 16.88 13.17 1.36
CA VAL A 295 17.03 14.63 1.34
C VAL A 295 15.66 15.29 1.21
N PRO A 296 15.21 16.03 2.24
CA PRO A 296 13.95 16.75 2.15
C PRO A 296 14.08 17.95 1.21
N LEU A 297 13.08 18.12 0.34
CA LEU A 297 12.92 19.28 -0.53
C LEU A 297 11.68 20.08 -0.14
N LYS A 298 11.78 21.40 -0.32
CA LYS A 298 10.65 22.32 -0.20
C LYS A 298 9.87 22.33 -1.52
N HIS A 299 8.59 22.00 -1.45
CA HIS A 299 7.63 22.07 -2.55
C HIS A 299 6.69 23.23 -2.24
N GLU A 300 6.64 24.24 -3.10
CA GLU A 300 5.97 25.51 -2.78
C GLU A 300 5.04 25.92 -3.91
N TYR A 301 3.83 26.33 -3.52
CA TYR A 301 2.86 26.95 -4.41
C TYR A 301 2.47 28.31 -3.85
N VAL A 302 2.62 29.34 -4.68
CA VAL A 302 2.22 30.71 -4.36
C VAL A 302 1.32 31.19 -5.49
N GLU A 303 0.09 31.59 -5.15
CA GLU A 303 -0.87 32.15 -6.08
C GLU A 303 -1.31 33.51 -5.59
N SER A 304 -1.34 34.47 -6.51
CA SER A 304 -1.80 35.85 -6.25
C SER A 304 -2.67 36.38 -7.41
N VAL A 305 -3.28 35.47 -8.19
CA VAL A 305 -4.08 35.78 -9.38
C VAL A 305 -5.57 35.77 -9.01
N GLY A 306 -6.35 36.68 -9.59
CA GLY A 306 -7.82 36.62 -9.53
C GLY A 306 -8.43 36.71 -8.12
N GLY A 307 -7.77 37.41 -7.20
CA GLY A 307 -8.19 37.50 -5.79
C GLY A 307 -7.87 36.26 -4.94
N CYS A 308 -7.28 35.23 -5.54
CA CYS A 308 -6.78 34.07 -4.81
C CYS A 308 -5.42 34.41 -4.20
N HIS A 309 -5.26 34.14 -2.90
CA HIS A 309 -4.01 34.34 -2.16
C HIS A 309 -3.66 33.04 -1.44
N ASN A 310 -3.04 32.12 -2.17
CA ASN A 310 -2.62 30.84 -1.64
C ASN A 310 -1.11 30.84 -1.44
N HIS A 311 -0.65 30.36 -0.29
CA HIS A 311 0.76 30.06 -0.05
C HIS A 311 0.86 28.76 0.72
N MET A 312 1.37 27.73 0.07
CA MET A 312 1.46 26.38 0.62
C MET A 312 2.85 25.83 0.45
N ILE A 313 3.30 25.14 1.48
CA ILE A 313 4.64 24.55 1.55
C ILE A 313 4.52 23.12 2.07
N GLY A 314 4.95 22.18 1.25
CA GLY A 314 5.17 20.79 1.62
C GLY A 314 6.67 20.52 1.74
N VAL A 315 7.08 19.75 2.74
CA VAL A 315 8.48 19.34 2.91
C VAL A 315 8.56 17.82 2.94
N GLY A 316 9.41 17.26 2.09
CA GLY A 316 9.63 15.82 2.02
C GLY A 316 10.63 15.45 0.94
N PRO A 317 11.17 14.23 0.97
CA PRO A 317 11.97 13.70 -0.12
C PRO A 317 11.11 13.45 -1.36
N VAL A 318 11.76 13.34 -2.52
CA VAL A 318 11.10 12.97 -3.78
C VAL A 318 10.56 11.54 -3.69
N LEU A 319 11.35 10.61 -3.12
CA LEU A 319 10.99 9.21 -2.97
C LEU A 319 10.68 8.88 -1.50
N ASN A 320 9.41 8.69 -1.15
CA ASN A 320 9.02 8.40 0.22
C ASN A 320 8.93 6.87 0.42
N VAL A 321 9.75 6.34 1.32
CA VAL A 321 9.88 4.90 1.59
C VAL A 321 9.52 4.56 3.03
N TYR A 322 8.96 3.37 3.25
CA TYR A 322 8.64 2.92 4.60
C TYR A 322 9.92 2.63 5.40
N PRO A 323 10.00 3.06 6.66
CA PRO A 323 11.22 2.92 7.46
C PRO A 323 11.55 1.47 7.83
N TRP A 324 10.59 0.54 7.77
CA TRP A 324 10.78 -0.86 8.17
C TRP A 324 11.21 -1.79 7.03
N ASN A 325 11.02 -1.41 5.76
CA ASN A 325 11.37 -2.25 4.61
C ASN A 325 11.92 -1.50 3.38
N ASN A 326 12.08 -0.17 3.44
CA ASN A 326 12.50 0.71 2.34
C ASN A 326 11.63 0.60 1.07
N GLU A 327 10.42 0.08 1.18
CA GLU A 327 9.50 0.00 0.06
C GLU A 327 8.90 1.38 -0.23
N LEU A 328 8.92 1.78 -1.51
CA LEU A 328 8.35 3.05 -1.96
C LEU A 328 6.83 3.07 -1.77
N TYR A 329 6.31 4.16 -1.23
CA TYR A 329 4.88 4.36 -1.00
C TYR A 329 4.34 5.67 -1.55
N LEU A 330 5.18 6.67 -1.84
CA LEU A 330 4.76 7.94 -2.43
C LEU A 330 5.91 8.58 -3.21
N ILE A 331 5.58 9.21 -4.34
CA ILE A 331 6.49 10.11 -5.07
C ILE A 331 5.95 11.52 -4.94
N ARG A 332 6.82 12.45 -4.52
CA ARG A 332 6.52 13.87 -4.37
C ARG A 332 7.31 14.70 -5.38
#